data_AF-G4YIA7-F1
#
_entry.id   AF-G4YIA7-F1
#
_cell.length_a   1.000
_cell.length_b   1.000
_cell.length_c   1.000
_cell.angle_alpha   90.00
_cell.angle_beta   90.00
_cell.angle_gamma   90.00
#
_symmetry.space_group_name_H-M   'P 1'
#
loop_
_entity.id
_entity.type
_entity.pdbx_description
1 polymer ?
#
loop_
_entity_poly.entity_id
_entity_poly.type
_entity_poly.pdbx_seq_one_letter_code
_entity_poly.pdbx_strand_id
1 'polypeptide(L)'
;GPDVDILSVLPDPALSRVVMLWTSVNCTRDTFKRVVLATSRRHGAQDIDGRKSDWKADHPAICAALTKVDWLDLRRITGATVWSVQVLYRLKLRAFSYWDEVHGRPGCPLPVC
;
A
#
# COMPACT_ATOMS: atom_id res chain seq x y z
N GLY A 1 9.50 -17.87 7.95
CA GLY A 1 9.32 -17.33 9.32
C GLY A 1 7.87 -17.54 9.68
N PRO A 2 7.54 -17.82 10.95
CA PRO A 2 6.17 -18.13 11.36
C PRO A 2 5.23 -16.97 11.00
N ASP A 3 4.00 -17.34 10.69
CA ASP A 3 2.94 -16.48 10.24
C ASP A 3 2.37 -15.73 11.46
N VAL A 4 2.55 -14.41 11.52
CA VAL A 4 2.16 -13.61 12.68
C VAL A 4 1.36 -12.40 12.23
N ASP A 5 0.07 -12.39 12.56
CA ASP A 5 -0.81 -11.25 12.39
C ASP A 5 -0.60 -10.25 13.53
N ILE A 6 -0.28 -9.00 13.18
CA ILE A 6 0.04 -7.94 14.14
C ILE A 6 -1.22 -7.10 14.38
N LEU A 7 -1.77 -7.18 15.59
CA LEU A 7 -3.03 -6.50 15.95
C LEU A 7 -2.85 -5.06 16.46
N SER A 8 -1.76 -4.73 17.13
CA SER A 8 -1.47 -3.37 17.62
C SER A 8 0.02 -3.16 17.94
N VAL A 9 0.46 -1.90 17.96
CA VAL A 9 1.84 -1.48 18.28
C VAL A 9 1.79 -0.45 19.41
N LEU A 10 2.28 -0.82 20.59
CA LEU A 10 2.42 0.08 21.74
C LEU A 10 3.90 0.14 22.18
N PRO A 11 4.50 1.34 22.32
CA PRO A 11 5.83 1.46 22.88
C PRO A 11 5.79 1.24 24.40
N ASP A 12 6.60 0.31 24.91
CA ASP A 12 6.78 0.10 26.35
C ASP A 12 7.53 1.31 26.96
N PRO A 13 6.99 1.95 28.02
CA PRO A 13 7.59 3.13 28.63
C PRO A 13 8.83 2.86 29.49
N ALA A 14 9.17 1.62 29.84
CA ALA A 14 10.20 1.33 30.84
C ALA A 14 11.44 0.57 30.32
N LEU A 15 11.44 0.10 29.07
CA LEU A 15 12.55 -0.68 28.51
C LEU A 15 13.01 -0.07 27.19
N SER A 16 14.16 0.62 27.24
CA SER A 16 14.78 1.26 26.08
C SER A 16 15.12 0.32 24.90
N ARG A 17 14.91 -1.01 25.02
CA ARG A 17 15.36 -2.01 24.03
C ARG A 17 14.51 -3.27 23.84
N VAL A 18 13.26 -3.35 24.31
CA VAL A 18 12.37 -4.49 23.96
C VAL A 18 11.01 -3.98 23.50
N VAL A 19 10.57 -4.40 22.31
CA VAL A 19 9.24 -4.08 21.78
C VAL A 19 8.34 -5.28 22.10
N MET A 20 7.37 -5.10 22.99
CA MET A 20 6.31 -6.08 23.19
C MET A 20 5.42 -6.10 21.94
N LEU A 21 5.37 -7.22 21.21
CA LEU A 21 4.25 -7.47 20.31
C LEU A 21 3.03 -7.86 21.15
N TRP A 22 1.83 -7.45 20.74
CA TRP A 22 0.57 -8.09 21.15
C TRP A 22 0.37 -9.45 20.46
N THR A 23 1.44 -10.23 20.44
CA THR A 23 1.49 -11.64 20.04
C THR A 23 2.25 -12.30 21.18
N SER A 24 1.92 -13.52 21.54
CA SER A 24 2.37 -14.23 22.75
C SER A 24 3.89 -14.46 22.90
N VAL A 25 4.75 -13.73 22.18
CA VAL A 25 6.17 -13.98 22.01
C VAL A 25 6.99 -12.70 22.21
N ASN A 26 7.84 -12.68 23.25
CA ASN A 26 8.88 -11.67 23.42
C ASN A 26 9.94 -11.82 22.30
N CYS A 27 10.26 -10.76 21.58
CA CYS A 27 11.26 -10.82 20.51
C CYS A 27 12.22 -9.62 20.50
N THR A 28 13.38 -9.80 19.87
CA THR A 28 14.38 -8.72 19.72
C THR A 28 13.91 -7.67 18.71
N ARG A 29 14.40 -6.42 18.85
CA ARG A 29 14.06 -5.30 17.93
C ARG A 29 14.28 -5.62 16.45
N ASP A 30 15.35 -6.34 16.11
CA ASP A 30 15.63 -6.73 14.72
C ASP A 30 14.66 -7.77 14.19
N THR A 31 14.18 -8.66 15.06
CA THR A 31 13.14 -9.62 14.73
C THR A 31 11.80 -8.90 14.55
N PHE A 32 11.46 -7.97 15.44
CA PHE A 32 10.29 -7.10 15.30
C PHE A 32 10.29 -6.35 13.95
N LYS A 33 11.37 -5.64 13.62
CA LYS A 33 11.47 -4.89 12.36
C LYS A 33 11.27 -5.79 11.15
N ARG A 34 11.84 -6.99 11.16
CA ARG A 34 11.68 -7.96 10.08
C ARG A 34 10.23 -8.45 9.96
N VAL A 35 9.59 -8.75 11.08
CA VAL A 35 8.18 -9.19 11.11
C VAL A 35 7.27 -8.08 10.60
N VAL A 36 7.38 -6.85 11.15
CA VAL A 36 6.59 -5.69 10.69
C VAL A 36 6.77 -5.44 9.20
N LEU A 37 8.01 -5.48 8.70
CA LEU A 37 8.28 -5.29 7.28
C LEU A 37 7.65 -6.40 6.42
N ALA A 38 7.72 -7.65 6.87
CA ALA A 38 7.11 -8.78 6.16
C ALA A 38 5.59 -8.68 6.14
N THR A 39 4.96 -8.37 7.28
CA THR A 39 3.52 -8.17 7.40
C THR A 39 3.05 -6.99 6.55
N SER A 40 3.75 -5.85 6.61
CA SER A 40 3.44 -4.69 5.77
C SER A 40 3.54 -4.99 4.28
N ARG A 41 4.57 -5.73 3.85
CA ARG A 41 4.70 -6.18 2.45
C ARG A 41 3.56 -7.10 2.04
N ARG A 42 3.14 -8.02 2.92
CA ARG A 42 2.02 -8.92 2.66
C ARG A 42 0.71 -8.15 2.52
N HIS A 43 0.39 -7.26 3.46
CA HIS A 43 -0.80 -6.42 3.39
C HIS A 43 -0.80 -5.58 2.12
N GLY A 44 0.36 -5.00 1.76
CA GLY A 44 0.50 -4.25 0.51
C GLY A 44 0.26 -5.11 -0.73
N ALA A 45 0.74 -6.36 -0.76
CA ALA A 45 0.46 -7.29 -1.86
C ALA A 45 -1.02 -7.64 -1.95
N GLN A 46 -1.66 -7.97 -0.81
CA GLN A 46 -3.09 -8.26 -0.73
C GLN A 46 -3.96 -7.07 -1.18
N ASP A 47 -3.61 -5.85 -0.74
CA ASP A 47 -4.31 -4.62 -1.12
C ASP A 47 -4.16 -4.33 -2.63
N ILE A 48 -2.98 -4.53 -3.21
CA ILE A 48 -2.77 -4.44 -4.66
C ILE A 48 -3.63 -5.45 -5.41
N ASP A 49 -3.68 -6.70 -4.95
CA ASP A 49 -4.47 -7.75 -5.59
C ASP A 49 -5.97 -7.50 -5.48
N GLY A 50 -6.44 -6.97 -4.33
CA GLY A 50 -7.81 -6.50 -4.14
C GLY A 50 -8.16 -5.41 -5.16
N ARG A 51 -7.35 -4.35 -5.25
CA ARG A 51 -7.57 -3.25 -6.20
C ARG A 51 -7.55 -3.67 -7.67
N LYS A 52 -6.71 -4.66 -8.02
CA LYS A 52 -6.72 -5.26 -9.36
C LYS A 52 -8.03 -6.00 -9.63
N SER A 53 -8.53 -6.73 -8.64
CA SER A 53 -9.84 -7.39 -8.72
C SER A 53 -10.95 -6.34 -8.93
N ASP A 54 -10.92 -5.23 -8.20
CA ASP A 54 -11.89 -4.14 -8.35
C ASP A 54 -11.82 -3.52 -9.76
N TRP A 55 -10.61 -3.27 -10.29
CA TRP A 55 -10.42 -2.82 -11.68
C TRP A 55 -11.05 -3.79 -12.68
N LYS A 56 -10.87 -5.09 -12.48
CA LYS A 56 -11.43 -6.13 -13.36
C LYS A 56 -12.95 -6.21 -13.27
N ALA A 57 -13.52 -6.01 -12.08
CA ALA A 57 -14.95 -6.01 -11.85
C ALA A 57 -15.64 -4.79 -12.51
N ASP A 58 -15.09 -3.59 -12.30
CA ASP A 58 -15.71 -2.35 -12.79
C ASP A 58 -15.42 -2.08 -14.26
N HIS A 59 -14.17 -2.31 -14.69
CA HIS A 59 -13.69 -1.93 -16.02
C HIS A 59 -12.73 -2.99 -16.62
N PRO A 60 -13.25 -4.15 -17.06
CA PRO A 60 -12.44 -5.27 -17.53
C PRO A 60 -11.53 -4.91 -18.73
N ALA A 61 -12.01 -4.06 -19.65
CA ALA A 61 -11.23 -3.60 -20.80
C ALA A 61 -10.02 -2.74 -20.38
N ILE A 62 -10.21 -1.84 -19.41
CA ILE A 62 -9.14 -1.00 -18.86
C ILE A 62 -8.15 -1.87 -18.09
N CYS A 63 -8.65 -2.80 -17.27
CA CYS A 63 -7.81 -3.76 -16.55
C CYS A 63 -6.93 -4.58 -17.51
N ALA A 64 -7.49 -5.08 -18.62
CA ALA A 64 -6.74 -5.84 -19.62
C ALA A 64 -5.66 -5.00 -20.31
N ALA A 65 -5.93 -3.72 -20.58
CA ALA A 65 -4.95 -2.80 -21.14
C ALA A 65 -3.84 -2.47 -20.14
N LEU A 66 -4.19 -2.12 -18.89
CA LEU A 66 -3.25 -1.78 -17.82
C LEU A 66 -2.33 -2.95 -17.44
N THR A 67 -2.80 -4.19 -17.58
CA THR A 67 -2.00 -5.40 -17.31
C THR A 67 -0.83 -5.53 -18.29
N LYS A 68 -0.95 -4.98 -19.50
CA LYS A 68 0.11 -5.02 -20.53
C LYS A 68 1.19 -3.97 -20.34
N VAL A 69 0.93 -2.93 -19.55
CA VAL A 69 1.87 -1.82 -19.33
C VAL A 69 2.75 -2.16 -18.14
N ASP A 70 4.04 -2.46 -18.33
CA ASP A 70 4.94 -2.70 -17.20
C ASP A 70 5.42 -1.39 -16.56
N TRP A 71 5.92 -1.48 -15.32
CA TRP A 71 6.59 -0.37 -14.64
C TRP A 71 7.80 0.16 -15.42
N LEU A 72 8.53 -0.73 -16.09
CA LEU A 72 9.63 -0.34 -16.96
C LEU A 72 9.16 0.49 -18.16
N ASP A 73 7.99 0.16 -18.72
CA ASP A 73 7.42 0.92 -19.83
C ASP A 73 7.01 2.32 -19.40
N LEU A 74 6.43 2.46 -18.19
CA LEU A 74 6.11 3.76 -17.62
C LEU A 74 7.35 4.64 -17.41
N ARG A 75 8.49 4.04 -17.03
CA ARG A 75 9.76 4.76 -16.87
C ARG A 75 10.43 5.15 -18.18
N ARG A 76 10.07 4.50 -19.28
CA ARG A 76 10.61 4.78 -20.62
C ARG A 76 9.88 5.91 -21.34
N ILE A 77 8.82 6.47 -20.75
CA ILE A 77 8.08 7.59 -21.33
C ILE A 77 9.00 8.82 -21.34
N THR A 78 9.45 9.20 -22.55
CA THR A 78 10.28 10.40 -22.76
C THR A 78 9.53 11.66 -22.31
N GLY A 79 10.20 12.51 -21.53
CA GLY A 79 9.60 13.75 -21.01
C GLY A 79 8.73 13.57 -19.76
N ALA A 80 8.54 12.33 -19.28
CA ALA A 80 7.88 12.11 -17.99
C ALA A 80 8.82 12.48 -16.83
N THR A 81 8.31 13.25 -15.87
CA THR A 81 9.01 13.52 -14.63
C THR A 81 8.83 12.35 -13.67
N VAL A 82 9.67 12.27 -12.63
CA VAL A 82 9.52 11.24 -11.57
C VAL A 82 8.10 11.26 -10.99
N TRP A 83 7.53 12.46 -10.81
CA TRP A 83 6.18 12.63 -10.30
C TRP A 83 5.12 12.11 -11.26
N SER A 84 5.19 12.43 -12.57
CA SER A 84 4.19 11.95 -13.52
C SER A 84 4.21 10.43 -13.67
N VAL A 85 5.40 9.81 -13.63
CA VAL A 85 5.54 8.35 -13.62
C VAL A 85 4.90 7.73 -12.37
N GLN A 86 5.05 8.35 -11.20
CA GLN A 86 4.39 7.91 -9.97
C GLN A 86 2.86 8.03 -10.07
N VAL A 87 2.34 9.12 -10.65
CA VAL A 87 0.90 9.31 -10.87
C VAL A 87 0.35 8.22 -11.78
N LEU A 88 1.01 7.93 -12.90
CA LEU A 88 0.61 6.85 -13.82
C LEU A 88 0.63 5.47 -13.15
N TYR A 89 1.61 5.23 -12.28
CA TYR A 89 1.67 3.98 -11.52
C TYR A 89 0.54 3.85 -10.49
N ARG A 90 0.20 4.94 -9.80
CA ARG A 90 -0.94 4.98 -8.89
C ARG A 90 -2.26 4.76 -9.64
N LEU A 91 -2.40 5.33 -10.84
CA LEU A 91 -3.57 5.08 -11.71
C LEU A 91 -3.69 3.60 -12.05
N LYS A 92 -2.59 3.00 -12.53
CA LYS A 92 -2.53 1.57 -12.84
C LYS A 92 -2.97 0.71 -11.65
N LEU A 93 -2.54 1.07 -10.45
CA LEU A 93 -2.85 0.33 -9.21
C LEU A 93 -4.20 0.69 -8.57
N ARG A 94 -4.99 1.60 -9.15
CA ARG A 94 -6.18 2.18 -8.50
C ARG A 94 -5.87 2.78 -7.11
N ALA A 95 -4.66 3.30 -6.93
CA ALA A 95 -4.13 3.73 -5.64
C ALA A 95 -4.33 5.23 -5.39
N PHE A 96 -5.32 5.86 -6.03
CA PHE A 96 -5.74 7.20 -5.65
C PHE A 96 -6.71 7.11 -4.49
N SER A 97 -6.38 7.80 -3.41
CA SER A 97 -7.33 7.99 -2.32
C SER A 97 -8.37 9.01 -2.77
N TYR A 98 -9.65 8.64 -2.69
CA TYR A 98 -10.75 9.61 -2.64
C TYR A 98 -10.79 10.32 -1.28
N TRP A 99 -9.69 10.39 -0.56
CA TRP A 99 -9.61 11.02 0.75
C TRP A 99 -8.85 12.33 0.60
N ASP A 100 -9.51 13.42 0.94
CA ASP A 100 -8.93 14.74 1.02
C ASP A 100 -8.36 14.93 2.42
N GLU A 101 -7.05 14.76 2.56
CA GLU A 101 -6.35 14.92 3.85
C GLU A 101 -6.42 16.36 4.39
N VAL A 102 -6.56 17.37 3.52
CA VAL A 102 -6.59 18.78 3.92
C VAL A 102 -7.90 19.11 4.64
N HIS A 103 -9.00 18.52 4.19
CA HIS A 103 -10.33 18.78 4.73
C HIS A 103 -10.89 17.62 5.58
N GLY A 104 -10.14 16.52 5.72
CA GLY A 104 -10.53 15.34 6.50
C GLY A 104 -11.84 14.71 6.00
N ARG A 105 -12.11 14.76 4.69
CA ARG A 105 -13.36 14.30 4.08
C ARG A 105 -13.12 13.47 2.83
N PRO A 106 -14.08 12.63 2.41
CA PRO A 106 -14.04 12.03 1.09
C PRO A 106 -13.99 13.14 0.02
N GLY A 107 -12.92 13.18 -0.77
CA GLY A 107 -12.76 14.02 -1.94
C GLY A 107 -13.81 13.64 -2.98
N CYS A 108 -14.54 14.64 -3.45
CA CYS A 108 -15.69 14.44 -4.32
C CYS A 108 -15.21 14.11 -5.75
N PRO A 109 -15.62 12.97 -6.34
CA PRO A 109 -15.17 12.55 -7.67
C PRO A 109 -15.91 13.25 -8.83
N LEU A 110 -16.83 14.16 -8.54
CA LEU A 110 -17.72 14.80 -9.51
C LEU A 110 -17.52 16.32 -9.55
N PRO A 111 -17.81 16.98 -10.68
CA PRO A 111 -17.65 18.43 -10.83
C PRO A 111 -18.74 19.26 -10.13
N VAL A 112 -19.72 18.63 -9.48
CA VAL A 112 -20.81 19.32 -8.77
C VAL A 112 -20.64 19.06 -7.28
N CYS A 113 -19.61 19.66 -6.72
CA CYS A 113 -19.32 19.75 -5.31
C CYS A 113 -18.76 21.16 -5.07
#